data_AF-A0AAV7AWD5-F1
#
_entry.id   AF-A0AAV7AWD5-F1
#
_cell.length_a   1.000
_cell.length_b   1.000
_cell.length_c   1.000
_cell.angle_alpha   90.00
_cell.angle_beta   90.00
_cell.angle_gamma   90.00
#
_symmetry.space_group_name_H-M   'P 1'
#
loop_
_entity.id
_entity.type
_entity.pdbx_description
1 polymer ?
#
loop_
_entity_poly.entity_id
_entity_poly.type
_entity_poly.pdbx_seq_one_letter_code
_entity_poly.pdbx_strand_id
1 'polypeptide(L)'
;MERVEGHLNDGQEVQERLAIDTAINTLIVVLVYLVIKMSFDGIRQWRAKVSILVVGAGPVGLTAALVAVRSGKVLSLTILDERSRTSLLCRPQQIALDPRSVKFLLALGVDFDNIEGCWHNDHFFTKIGVFQEHVLSILEQRKQTLDIRILLGTKFTEEYIRKMSQGEWPKIIIVADGSCGESSSLLGVNSEFIVESCNAYGANAALERPDQRQVMRNIFHQSFNAYKTDIEPRMSDLTLPHLQCSRRLFEIVLSHRRVTSAFIEGDNIVVTLEGEAVRVLNFDTGCGVNLGLRGLESSEQFIYKIATAVDQSDVFEALAAKIKHSKQVVEEFKLHGLLTSVFE
;
A
#
# COMPACT_ATOMS: atom_id res chain seq x y z
N MET A 1 85.79 18.51 1.76
CA MET A 1 84.42 19.05 1.85
C MET A 1 83.52 18.01 1.18
N GLU A 2 83.31 16.86 1.83
CA GLU A 2 82.60 15.69 1.26
C GLU A 2 82.45 14.64 2.39
N ARG A 3 81.51 14.84 3.33
CA ARG A 3 81.14 13.79 4.32
C ARG A 3 79.88 14.07 5.13
N VAL A 4 78.89 14.77 4.57
CA VAL A 4 77.64 15.09 5.29
C VAL A 4 76.37 14.53 4.61
N GLU A 5 76.44 14.09 3.35
CA GLU A 5 75.23 13.69 2.60
C GLU A 5 74.74 12.25 2.87
N GLY A 6 75.57 11.37 3.43
CA GLY A 6 75.19 9.96 3.65
C GLY A 6 74.26 9.68 4.84
N HIS A 7 74.13 10.60 5.80
CA HIS A 7 73.35 10.39 7.01
C HIS A 7 71.89 10.89 6.92
N LEU A 8 71.57 11.71 5.92
CA LEU A 8 70.22 12.27 5.71
C LEU A 8 69.32 11.32 4.89
N ASN A 9 69.88 10.58 3.93
CA ASN A 9 69.13 9.63 3.09
C ASN A 9 68.63 8.40 3.86
N ASP A 10 69.44 7.86 4.78
CA ASP A 10 69.10 6.65 5.54
C ASP A 10 67.94 6.89 6.53
N GLY A 11 67.87 8.10 7.10
CA GLY A 11 66.76 8.53 7.96
C GLY A 11 65.45 8.75 7.19
N GLN A 12 65.53 9.26 5.96
CA GLN A 12 64.35 9.40 5.08
C GLN A 12 63.81 8.04 4.63
N GLU A 13 64.67 7.10 4.24
CA GLU A 13 64.21 5.75 3.84
C GLU A 13 63.56 4.97 4.99
N VAL A 14 64.10 5.08 6.20
CA VAL A 14 63.51 4.45 7.40
C VAL A 14 62.15 5.09 7.73
N GLN A 15 62.05 6.41 7.60
CA GLN A 15 60.81 7.14 7.89
C GLN A 15 59.73 6.88 6.84
N GLU A 16 60.10 6.74 5.57
CA GLU A 16 59.19 6.30 4.49
C GLU A 16 58.70 4.86 4.69
N ARG A 17 59.59 3.93 5.06
CA ARG A 17 59.20 2.55 5.38
C ARG A 17 58.24 2.49 6.57
N LEU A 18 58.52 3.25 7.64
CA LEU A 18 57.65 3.31 8.81
C LEU A 18 56.27 3.90 8.47
N ALA A 19 56.23 4.90 7.59
CA ALA A 19 54.99 5.50 7.11
C ALA A 19 54.18 4.52 6.25
N ILE A 20 54.85 3.77 5.36
CA ILE A 20 54.23 2.72 4.54
C ILE A 20 53.67 1.60 5.44
N ASP A 21 54.44 1.11 6.41
CA ASP A 21 54.00 0.07 7.35
C ASP A 21 52.81 0.54 8.20
N THR A 22 52.82 1.80 8.64
CA THR A 22 51.68 2.40 9.38
C THR A 22 50.46 2.53 8.49
N ALA A 23 50.63 2.95 7.24
CA ALA A 23 49.54 3.05 6.27
C ALA A 23 48.95 1.67 5.93
N ILE A 24 49.78 0.65 5.73
CA ILE A 24 49.36 -0.73 5.47
C ILE A 24 48.62 -1.30 6.68
N ASN A 25 49.15 -1.13 7.90
CA ASN A 25 48.49 -1.60 9.12
C ASN A 25 47.14 -0.91 9.32
N THR A 26 47.06 0.40 9.08
CA THR A 26 45.80 1.14 9.16
C THR A 26 44.79 0.63 8.12
N LEU A 27 45.23 0.40 6.88
CA LEU A 27 44.39 -0.15 5.81
C LEU A 27 43.86 -1.55 6.17
N ILE A 28 44.72 -2.42 6.70
CA ILE A 28 44.34 -3.76 7.14
C ILE A 28 43.31 -3.68 8.26
N VAL A 29 43.53 -2.84 9.28
CA VAL A 29 42.58 -2.65 10.39
C VAL A 29 41.22 -2.15 9.88
N VAL A 30 41.21 -1.18 8.97
CA VAL A 30 39.96 -0.68 8.36
C VAL A 30 39.25 -1.77 7.56
N LEU A 31 39.97 -2.54 6.74
CA LEU A 31 39.40 -3.64 5.96
C LEU A 31 38.81 -4.73 6.86
N VAL A 32 39.54 -5.15 7.89
CA VAL A 32 39.07 -6.14 8.87
C VAL A 32 37.84 -5.63 9.60
N TYR A 33 37.86 -4.37 10.06
CA TYR A 33 36.71 -3.75 10.71
C TYR A 33 35.49 -3.72 9.77
N LEU A 34 35.66 -3.33 8.51
CA LEU A 34 34.59 -3.33 7.52
C LEU A 34 34.02 -4.73 7.28
N VAL A 35 34.86 -5.75 7.12
CA VAL A 35 34.41 -7.14 6.94
C VAL A 35 33.65 -7.64 8.16
N ILE A 36 34.14 -7.39 9.38
CA ILE A 36 33.47 -7.77 10.62
C ILE A 36 32.12 -7.05 10.73
N LYS A 37 32.10 -5.73 10.50
CA LYS A 37 30.89 -4.93 10.56
C LYS A 37 29.85 -5.40 9.54
N MET A 38 30.24 -5.58 8.28
CA MET A 38 29.33 -6.08 7.23
C MET A 38 28.80 -7.48 7.53
N SER A 39 29.64 -8.37 8.08
CA SER A 39 29.22 -9.71 8.47
C SER A 39 28.24 -9.67 9.64
N PHE A 40 28.53 -8.85 10.66
CA PHE A 40 27.66 -8.67 11.82
C PHE A 40 26.31 -8.07 11.42
N ASP A 41 26.33 -7.01 10.62
CA ASP A 41 25.12 -6.37 10.09
C ASP A 41 24.31 -7.34 9.23
N GLY A 42 24.97 -8.15 8.38
CA GLY A 42 24.33 -9.19 7.59
C GLY A 42 23.64 -10.25 8.46
N ILE A 43 24.30 -10.75 9.50
CA ILE A 43 23.72 -11.73 10.43
C ILE A 43 22.56 -11.11 11.21
N ARG A 44 22.70 -9.87 11.69
CA ARG A 44 21.65 -9.15 12.42
C ARG A 44 20.42 -8.97 11.54
N GLN A 45 20.61 -8.45 10.32
CA GLN A 45 19.51 -8.25 9.38
C GLN A 45 18.85 -9.58 9.02
N TRP A 46 19.63 -10.64 8.81
CA TRP A 46 19.10 -11.97 8.51
C TRP A 46 18.20 -12.51 9.64
N ARG A 47 18.59 -12.30 10.90
CA ARG A 47 17.84 -12.73 12.08
C ARG A 47 16.68 -11.80 12.47
N ALA A 48 16.66 -10.57 11.99
CA ALA A 48 15.63 -9.61 12.34
C ALA A 48 14.25 -10.10 11.91
N LYS A 49 13.32 -10.13 12.87
CA LYS A 49 11.91 -10.47 12.65
C LYS A 49 11.02 -9.58 13.51
N VAL A 50 9.79 -9.35 13.06
CA VAL A 50 8.83 -8.43 13.70
C VAL A 50 7.44 -9.03 13.82
N SER A 51 6.74 -8.67 14.88
CA SER A 51 5.32 -8.93 15.06
C SER A 51 4.49 -7.95 14.23
N ILE A 52 3.50 -8.47 13.51
CA ILE A 52 2.62 -7.67 12.63
C ILE A 52 1.16 -7.93 12.98
N LEU A 53 0.37 -6.86 13.09
CA LEU A 53 -1.07 -6.91 13.21
C LEU A 53 -1.71 -6.31 11.95
N VAL A 54 -2.62 -7.06 11.33
CA VAL A 54 -3.44 -6.60 10.21
C VAL A 54 -4.87 -6.45 10.71
N VAL A 55 -5.41 -5.24 10.64
CA VAL A 55 -6.79 -4.91 11.01
C VAL A 55 -7.62 -4.81 9.74
N GLY A 56 -8.58 -5.72 9.55
CA GLY A 56 -9.35 -5.91 8.33
C GLY A 56 -8.85 -7.11 7.53
N ALA A 57 -9.74 -8.06 7.29
CA ALA A 57 -9.58 -9.22 6.42
C ALA A 57 -10.28 -9.02 5.07
N GLY A 58 -10.39 -7.76 4.60
CA GLY A 58 -10.74 -7.43 3.22
C GLY A 58 -9.71 -7.96 2.20
N PRO A 59 -9.96 -7.85 0.88
CA PRO A 59 -8.98 -8.23 -0.13
C PRO A 59 -7.60 -7.58 0.08
N VAL A 60 -7.59 -6.31 0.49
CA VAL A 60 -6.36 -5.55 0.73
C VAL A 60 -5.67 -6.03 2.01
N GLY A 61 -6.38 -6.15 3.12
CA GLY A 61 -5.78 -6.63 4.37
C GLY A 61 -5.23 -8.05 4.26
N LEU A 62 -5.96 -8.97 3.63
CA LEU A 62 -5.48 -10.33 3.38
C LEU A 62 -4.28 -10.38 2.43
N THR A 63 -4.26 -9.52 1.40
CA THR A 63 -3.09 -9.41 0.53
C THR A 63 -1.90 -8.81 1.29
N ALA A 64 -2.11 -7.82 2.15
CA ALA A 64 -1.06 -7.25 2.99
C ALA A 64 -0.48 -8.30 3.95
N ALA A 65 -1.32 -9.19 4.49
CA ALA A 65 -0.89 -10.35 5.26
C ALA A 65 -0.03 -11.32 4.44
N LEU A 66 -0.38 -11.61 3.17
CA LEU A 66 0.46 -12.42 2.28
C LEU A 66 1.81 -11.74 2.00
N VAL A 67 1.81 -10.43 1.72
CA VAL A 67 3.05 -9.65 1.52
C VAL A 67 3.93 -9.71 2.76
N ALA A 68 3.34 -9.58 3.95
CA ALA A 68 4.03 -9.73 5.20
C ALA A 68 4.70 -11.10 5.32
N VAL A 69 3.96 -12.19 5.10
CA VAL A 69 4.51 -13.56 5.13
C VAL A 69 5.66 -13.71 4.14
N ARG A 70 5.50 -13.21 2.91
CA ARG A 70 6.52 -13.30 1.85
C ARG A 70 7.80 -12.53 2.18
N SER A 71 7.73 -11.44 2.94
CA SER A 71 8.92 -10.65 3.34
C SER A 71 9.98 -11.47 4.08
N GLY A 72 9.61 -12.62 4.68
CA GLY A 72 10.51 -13.44 5.49
C GLY A 72 10.92 -12.80 6.82
N LYS A 73 10.37 -11.63 7.16
CA LYS A 73 10.68 -10.87 8.38
C LYS A 73 9.57 -10.93 9.44
N VAL A 74 8.59 -11.82 9.26
CA VAL A 74 7.50 -11.99 10.23
C VAL A 74 7.92 -12.95 11.34
N LEU A 75 7.85 -12.47 12.58
CA LEU A 75 7.94 -13.30 13.79
C LEU A 75 6.58 -13.91 14.11
N SER A 76 5.55 -13.06 14.18
CA SER A 76 4.16 -13.43 14.38
C SER A 76 3.26 -12.50 13.57
N LEU A 77 2.14 -13.03 13.09
CA LEU A 77 1.16 -12.30 12.30
C LEU A 77 -0.22 -12.50 12.91
N THR A 78 -0.89 -11.42 13.29
CA THR A 78 -2.29 -11.46 13.71
C THR A 78 -3.15 -10.75 12.69
N ILE A 79 -4.23 -11.41 12.24
CA ILE A 79 -5.23 -10.83 11.33
C ILE A 79 -6.53 -10.74 12.09
N LEU A 80 -7.13 -9.56 12.10
CA LEU A 80 -8.34 -9.24 12.85
C LEU A 80 -9.42 -8.74 11.88
N ASP A 81 -10.66 -9.21 11.99
CA ASP A 81 -11.79 -8.62 11.26
C ASP A 81 -13.08 -8.76 12.09
N GLU A 82 -13.91 -7.73 12.10
CA GLU A 82 -15.21 -7.72 12.79
C GLU A 82 -16.16 -8.78 12.21
N ARG A 83 -16.03 -9.11 10.94
CA ARG A 83 -16.87 -10.12 10.26
C ARG A 83 -16.35 -11.52 10.54
N SER A 84 -17.30 -12.44 10.73
CA SER A 84 -17.01 -13.87 10.75
C SER A 84 -16.59 -14.37 9.36
N ARG A 85 -15.93 -15.54 9.31
CA ARG A 85 -15.57 -16.20 8.05
C ARG A 85 -16.79 -16.42 7.13
N THR A 86 -17.90 -16.84 7.70
CA THR A 86 -19.17 -17.03 6.97
C THR A 86 -19.69 -15.73 6.39
N SER A 87 -19.62 -14.63 7.14
CA SER A 87 -20.03 -13.30 6.68
C SER A 87 -19.13 -12.78 5.56
N LEU A 88 -17.82 -13.08 5.61
CA LEU A 88 -16.88 -12.74 4.53
C LEU A 88 -17.18 -13.50 3.23
N LEU A 89 -17.45 -14.81 3.33
CA LEU A 89 -17.72 -15.67 2.17
C LEU A 89 -19.04 -15.31 1.47
N CYS A 90 -20.09 -14.98 2.23
CA CYS A 90 -21.42 -14.70 1.71
C CYS A 90 -21.59 -13.29 1.10
N ARG A 91 -20.50 -12.56 0.89
CA ARG A 91 -20.56 -11.21 0.32
C ARG A 91 -20.98 -11.22 -1.14
N PRO A 92 -22.00 -10.42 -1.54
CA PRO A 92 -22.50 -10.41 -2.91
C PRO A 92 -21.60 -9.60 -3.86
N GLN A 93 -20.68 -8.78 -3.35
CA GLN A 93 -19.86 -7.90 -4.19
C GLN A 93 -18.85 -8.72 -5.02
N GLN A 94 -18.64 -8.31 -6.27
CA GLN A 94 -17.57 -8.83 -7.11
C GLN A 94 -16.35 -7.92 -7.03
N ILE A 95 -15.20 -8.50 -7.36
CA ILE A 95 -13.94 -7.80 -7.54
C ILE A 95 -13.42 -8.11 -8.94
N ALA A 96 -12.97 -7.07 -9.63
CA ALA A 96 -12.20 -7.17 -10.86
C ALA A 96 -10.73 -6.90 -10.52
N LEU A 97 -9.86 -7.81 -10.94
CA LEU A 97 -8.42 -7.71 -10.75
C LEU A 97 -7.80 -7.45 -12.12
N ASP A 98 -7.20 -6.28 -12.27
CA ASP A 98 -6.51 -5.89 -13.48
C ASP A 98 -5.22 -6.70 -13.71
N PRO A 99 -4.65 -6.70 -14.92
CA PRO A 99 -3.49 -7.52 -15.26
C PRO A 99 -2.27 -7.31 -14.36
N ARG A 100 -2.01 -6.08 -13.88
CA ARG A 100 -0.90 -5.80 -12.97
C ARG A 100 -1.20 -6.28 -11.55
N SER A 101 -2.46 -6.22 -11.10
CA SER A 101 -2.87 -6.79 -9.80
C SER A 101 -2.80 -8.31 -9.84
N VAL A 102 -3.20 -8.94 -10.95
CA VAL A 102 -3.02 -10.37 -11.19
C VAL A 102 -1.55 -10.78 -11.13
N LYS A 103 -0.67 -10.09 -11.87
CA LYS A 103 0.79 -10.36 -11.83
C LYS A 103 1.37 -10.24 -10.42
N PHE A 104 0.96 -9.22 -9.68
CA PHE A 104 1.37 -9.03 -8.29
C PHE A 104 0.90 -10.18 -7.39
N LEU A 105 -0.37 -10.56 -7.48
CA LEU A 105 -0.95 -11.64 -6.67
C LEU A 105 -0.36 -13.01 -7.03
N LEU A 106 -0.09 -13.28 -8.31
CA LEU A 106 0.63 -14.48 -8.76
C LEU A 106 2.01 -14.58 -8.09
N ALA A 107 2.74 -13.46 -8.01
CA ALA A 107 4.03 -13.43 -7.31
C ALA A 107 3.89 -13.72 -5.81
N LEU A 108 2.73 -13.42 -5.20
CA LEU A 108 2.44 -13.79 -3.80
C LEU A 108 2.00 -15.25 -3.63
N GLY A 109 1.86 -16.02 -4.71
CA GLY A 109 1.42 -17.41 -4.70
C GLY A 109 -0.09 -17.58 -4.74
N VAL A 110 -0.84 -16.54 -5.15
CA VAL A 110 -2.27 -16.67 -5.44
C VAL A 110 -2.44 -17.42 -6.74
N ASP A 111 -3.01 -18.61 -6.64
CA ASP A 111 -3.35 -19.44 -7.80
C ASP A 111 -4.75 -19.10 -8.29
N PHE A 112 -4.84 -18.41 -9.43
CA PHE A 112 -6.11 -18.01 -10.05
C PHE A 112 -6.86 -19.16 -10.72
N ASP A 113 -6.17 -20.25 -11.08
CA ASP A 113 -6.81 -21.40 -11.72
C ASP A 113 -7.67 -22.20 -10.72
N ASN A 114 -7.39 -22.02 -9.42
CA ASN A 114 -8.12 -22.63 -8.32
C ASN A 114 -9.15 -21.69 -7.66
N ILE A 115 -9.43 -20.53 -8.26
CA ILE A 115 -10.44 -19.58 -7.78
C ILE A 115 -11.64 -19.62 -8.72
N GLU A 116 -12.85 -19.76 -8.15
CA GLU A 116 -14.09 -19.58 -8.93
C GLU A 116 -14.15 -18.14 -9.46
N GLY A 117 -14.07 -17.98 -10.77
CA GLY A 117 -14.06 -16.68 -11.43
C GLY A 117 -14.09 -16.81 -12.95
N CYS A 118 -13.97 -15.67 -13.64
CA CYS A 118 -13.86 -15.63 -15.09
C CYS A 118 -12.76 -14.67 -15.55
N TRP A 119 -12.16 -15.01 -16.68
CA TRP A 119 -11.17 -14.19 -17.36
C TRP A 119 -11.84 -13.40 -18.49
N HIS A 120 -11.56 -12.11 -18.58
CA HIS A 120 -11.97 -11.28 -19.71
C HIS A 120 -10.95 -10.15 -19.90
N ASN A 121 -10.40 -10.00 -21.11
CA ASN A 121 -9.39 -8.99 -21.45
C ASN A 121 -8.24 -8.91 -20.42
N ASP A 122 -7.64 -10.06 -20.08
CA ASP A 122 -6.58 -10.20 -19.07
C ASP A 122 -6.95 -9.77 -17.63
N HIS A 123 -8.21 -9.40 -17.39
CA HIS A 123 -8.75 -9.16 -16.06
C HIS A 123 -9.34 -10.46 -15.51
N PHE A 124 -9.20 -10.65 -14.20
CA PHE A 124 -9.84 -11.73 -13.48
C PHE A 124 -10.99 -11.20 -12.62
N PHE A 125 -12.18 -11.76 -12.81
CA PHE A 125 -13.38 -11.37 -12.09
C PHE A 125 -13.81 -12.52 -11.17
N THR A 126 -14.10 -12.20 -9.92
CA THR A 126 -14.60 -13.19 -8.94
C THR A 126 -15.47 -12.51 -7.89
N LYS A 127 -16.19 -13.30 -7.09
CA LYS A 127 -16.84 -12.80 -5.88
C LYS A 127 -15.78 -12.47 -4.84
N ILE A 128 -15.96 -11.34 -4.16
CA ILE A 128 -15.01 -10.89 -3.14
C ILE A 128 -14.81 -11.95 -2.05
N GLY A 129 -15.88 -12.63 -1.62
CA GLY A 129 -15.83 -13.66 -0.59
C GLY A 129 -15.02 -14.89 -1.02
N VAL A 130 -15.10 -15.28 -2.30
CA VAL A 130 -14.33 -16.40 -2.86
C VAL A 130 -12.83 -16.06 -2.86
N PHE A 131 -12.47 -14.86 -3.35
CA PHE A 131 -11.09 -14.39 -3.30
C PHE A 131 -10.54 -14.33 -1.86
N GLN A 132 -11.31 -13.77 -0.93
CA GLN A 132 -10.93 -13.67 0.48
C GLN A 132 -10.71 -15.05 1.10
N GLU A 133 -11.61 -16.01 0.85
CA GLU A 133 -11.49 -17.38 1.35
C GLU A 133 -10.26 -18.10 0.78
N HIS A 134 -9.98 -17.92 -0.52
CA HIS A 134 -8.78 -18.48 -1.13
C HIS A 134 -7.50 -17.96 -0.47
N VAL A 135 -7.37 -16.65 -0.28
CA VAL A 135 -6.20 -16.06 0.38
C VAL A 135 -6.09 -16.50 1.84
N LEU A 136 -7.22 -16.61 2.56
CA LEU A 136 -7.25 -17.17 3.91
C LEU A 136 -6.71 -18.60 3.94
N SER A 137 -7.07 -19.45 2.95
CA SER A 137 -6.58 -20.82 2.87
C SER A 137 -5.05 -20.87 2.70
N ILE A 138 -4.47 -19.97 1.89
CA ILE A 138 -3.01 -19.86 1.73
C ILE A 138 -2.36 -19.48 3.06
N LEU A 139 -2.91 -18.50 3.78
CA LEU A 139 -2.41 -18.07 5.09
C LEU A 139 -2.54 -19.19 6.14
N GLU A 140 -3.60 -19.98 6.08
CA GLU A 140 -3.79 -21.13 6.97
C GLU A 140 -2.77 -22.25 6.71
N GLN A 141 -2.43 -22.52 5.45
CA GLN A 141 -1.36 -23.46 5.13
C GLN A 141 -0.01 -23.00 5.72
N ARG A 142 0.25 -21.68 5.73
CA ARG A 142 1.47 -21.08 6.31
C ARG A 142 1.52 -21.11 7.84
N LYS A 143 0.40 -21.37 8.54
CA LYS A 143 0.39 -21.57 10.01
C LYS A 143 1.30 -22.71 10.48
N GLN A 144 1.60 -23.68 9.61
CA GLN A 144 2.49 -24.79 9.94
C GLN A 144 3.94 -24.36 10.19
N THR A 145 4.36 -23.23 9.62
CA THR A 145 5.75 -22.73 9.69
C THR A 145 5.89 -21.38 10.40
N LEU A 146 4.80 -20.64 10.57
CA LEU A 146 4.77 -19.29 11.15
C LEU A 146 3.65 -19.17 12.19
N ASP A 147 3.87 -18.39 13.25
CA ASP A 147 2.82 -18.04 14.23
C ASP A 147 1.83 -17.06 13.59
N ILE A 148 0.80 -17.59 12.93
CA ILE A 148 -0.27 -16.81 12.29
C ILE A 148 -1.58 -17.03 13.05
N ARG A 149 -2.12 -15.95 13.62
CA ARG A 149 -3.40 -15.92 14.34
C ARG A 149 -4.44 -15.21 13.48
N ILE A 150 -5.56 -15.88 13.22
CA ILE A 150 -6.65 -15.34 12.41
C ILE A 150 -7.88 -15.22 13.31
N LEU A 151 -8.23 -14.00 13.66
CA LEU A 151 -9.27 -13.62 14.62
C LEU A 151 -10.45 -12.95 13.90
N LEU A 152 -11.22 -13.74 13.18
CA LEU A 152 -12.46 -13.30 12.52
C LEU A 152 -13.61 -13.22 13.53
N GLY A 153 -14.49 -12.24 13.39
CA GLY A 153 -15.52 -11.93 14.38
C GLY A 153 -15.02 -11.07 15.55
N THR A 154 -13.81 -10.53 15.47
CA THR A 154 -13.21 -9.69 16.51
C THR A 154 -13.01 -8.27 15.97
N LYS A 155 -13.60 -7.28 16.64
CA LYS A 155 -13.44 -5.87 16.24
C LYS A 155 -12.22 -5.25 16.91
N PHE A 156 -11.52 -4.36 16.20
CA PHE A 156 -10.46 -3.55 16.79
C PHE A 156 -11.11 -2.42 17.60
N THR A 157 -11.05 -2.52 18.92
CA THR A 157 -11.71 -1.59 19.85
C THR A 157 -10.71 -1.04 20.86
N GLU A 158 -11.09 0.02 21.60
CA GLU A 158 -10.29 0.49 22.74
C GLU A 158 -10.04 -0.62 23.77
N GLU A 159 -11.01 -1.50 24.00
CA GLU A 159 -10.84 -2.63 24.92
C GLU A 159 -9.77 -3.61 24.41
N TYR A 160 -9.75 -3.87 23.11
CA TYR A 160 -8.73 -4.70 22.48
C TYR A 160 -7.34 -4.07 22.64
N ILE A 161 -7.23 -2.75 22.42
CA ILE A 161 -6.00 -1.98 22.64
C ILE A 161 -5.55 -2.06 24.12
N ARG A 162 -6.47 -1.89 25.08
CA ARG A 162 -6.15 -2.01 26.51
C ARG A 162 -5.65 -3.40 26.88
N LYS A 163 -6.22 -4.46 26.29
CA LYS A 163 -5.73 -5.83 26.48
C LYS A 163 -4.35 -6.02 25.86
N MET A 164 -4.08 -5.42 24.70
CA MET A 164 -2.76 -5.44 24.07
C MET A 164 -1.71 -4.68 24.89
N SER A 165 -2.06 -3.56 25.54
CA SER A 165 -1.13 -2.80 26.39
C SER A 165 -0.65 -3.57 27.63
N GLN A 166 -1.29 -4.68 27.97
CA GLN A 166 -0.83 -5.59 29.03
C GLN A 166 0.14 -6.67 28.51
N GLY A 167 0.31 -6.77 27.19
CA GLY A 167 1.26 -7.64 26.51
C GLY A 167 2.24 -6.84 25.62
N GLU A 168 2.90 -7.53 24.69
CA GLU A 168 3.77 -6.87 23.71
C GLU A 168 2.97 -6.36 22.51
N TRP A 169 3.18 -5.09 22.16
CA TRP A 169 2.63 -4.51 20.95
C TRP A 169 3.29 -5.09 19.69
N PRO A 170 2.53 -5.24 18.58
CA PRO A 170 3.12 -5.49 17.28
C PRO A 170 3.99 -4.31 16.87
N LYS A 171 5.17 -4.57 16.31
CA LYS A 171 6.03 -3.51 15.78
C LYS A 171 5.40 -2.83 14.55
N ILE A 172 4.58 -3.57 13.79
CA ILE A 172 3.86 -3.04 12.62
C ILE A 172 2.36 -3.30 12.76
N ILE A 173 1.55 -2.25 12.61
CA ILE A 173 0.09 -2.35 12.47
C ILE A 173 -0.30 -1.89 11.07
N ILE A 174 -0.92 -2.79 10.30
CA ILE A 174 -1.49 -2.51 8.99
C ILE A 174 -3.01 -2.38 9.16
N VAL A 175 -3.54 -1.18 9.00
CA VAL A 175 -4.98 -0.92 9.07
C VAL A 175 -5.56 -0.95 7.65
N ALA A 176 -6.43 -1.91 7.40
CA ALA A 176 -7.08 -2.21 6.12
C ALA A 176 -8.57 -2.57 6.32
N ASP A 177 -9.22 -1.93 7.29
CA ASP A 177 -10.65 -2.10 7.63
C ASP A 177 -11.60 -1.31 6.71
N GLY A 178 -11.04 -0.66 5.69
CA GLY A 178 -11.76 0.00 4.60
C GLY A 178 -12.17 1.43 4.93
N SER A 179 -12.89 2.04 4.00
CA SER A 179 -13.29 3.46 4.04
C SER A 179 -14.23 3.86 5.19
N CYS A 180 -14.92 2.88 5.79
CA CYS A 180 -15.79 3.09 6.94
C CYS A 180 -15.14 2.59 8.23
N GLY A 181 -13.85 2.26 8.18
CA GLY A 181 -13.06 1.82 9.31
C GLY A 181 -12.70 2.98 10.24
N GLU A 182 -12.79 2.72 11.54
CA GLU A 182 -12.47 3.69 12.59
C GLU A 182 -11.13 3.37 13.29
N SER A 183 -10.46 2.28 12.90
CA SER A 183 -9.26 1.79 13.59
C SER A 183 -8.10 2.79 13.56
N SER A 184 -7.99 3.59 12.49
CA SER A 184 -6.97 4.66 12.42
C SER A 184 -7.16 5.70 13.52
N SER A 185 -8.41 6.09 13.80
CA SER A 185 -8.75 7.08 14.81
C SER A 185 -8.44 6.56 16.23
N LEU A 186 -8.67 5.27 16.48
CA LEU A 186 -8.33 4.62 17.75
C LEU A 186 -6.81 4.62 18.04
N LEU A 187 -6.00 4.64 16.98
CA LEU A 187 -4.53 4.76 17.07
C LEU A 187 -4.04 6.21 17.09
N GLY A 188 -4.96 7.20 17.14
CA GLY A 188 -4.62 8.62 17.07
C GLY A 188 -4.12 9.07 15.69
N VAL A 189 -4.30 8.25 14.64
CA VAL A 189 -3.92 8.60 13.27
C VAL A 189 -5.08 9.32 12.60
N ASN A 190 -4.79 10.51 12.05
CA ASN A 190 -5.77 11.36 11.40
C ASN A 190 -6.46 10.62 10.22
N SER A 191 -7.78 10.65 10.20
CA SER A 191 -8.65 10.02 9.19
C SER A 191 -9.08 10.98 8.07
N GLU A 192 -8.49 12.16 7.96
CA GLU A 192 -8.79 13.14 6.91
C GLU A 192 -8.45 12.60 5.51
N PHE A 193 -9.38 12.83 4.59
CA PHE A 193 -9.25 12.54 3.17
C PHE A 193 -9.02 13.82 2.39
N ILE A 194 -8.15 13.72 1.38
CA ILE A 194 -8.01 14.68 0.30
C ILE A 194 -8.92 14.22 -0.83
N VAL A 195 -9.54 15.20 -1.48
CA VAL A 195 -10.47 15.01 -2.60
C VAL A 195 -9.92 15.83 -3.76
N GLU A 196 -9.48 15.17 -4.82
CA GLU A 196 -8.82 15.80 -5.97
C GLU A 196 -9.56 15.46 -7.27
N SER A 197 -9.70 16.46 -8.15
CA SER A 197 -10.20 16.21 -9.50
C SER A 197 -9.19 15.38 -10.30
N CYS A 198 -9.69 14.38 -11.03
CA CYS A 198 -8.91 13.66 -12.02
C CYS A 198 -8.96 14.30 -13.41
N ASN A 199 -9.59 15.47 -13.55
CA ASN A 199 -9.80 16.18 -14.82
C ASN A 199 -10.49 15.34 -15.92
N ALA A 200 -11.26 14.32 -15.51
CA ALA A 200 -12.06 13.48 -16.38
C ALA A 200 -13.54 13.68 -16.08
N TYR A 201 -14.38 13.66 -17.12
CA TYR A 201 -15.78 14.03 -17.01
C TYR A 201 -16.67 12.90 -17.56
N GLY A 202 -17.30 12.14 -16.65
CA GLY A 202 -17.98 10.87 -16.96
C GLY A 202 -19.21 10.98 -17.88
N ALA A 203 -19.73 12.18 -18.15
CA ALA A 203 -20.84 12.37 -19.07
C ALA A 203 -20.52 11.98 -20.53
N ASN A 204 -19.25 11.96 -20.94
CA ASN A 204 -18.89 11.51 -22.30
C ASN A 204 -18.96 9.99 -22.48
N ALA A 205 -18.70 9.18 -21.43
CA ALA A 205 -18.65 7.72 -21.58
C ALA A 205 -20.02 7.03 -21.54
N ALA A 206 -21.03 7.65 -20.91
CA ALA A 206 -22.39 7.12 -20.91
C ALA A 206 -23.16 7.42 -22.22
N LEU A 207 -22.72 8.42 -22.99
CA LEU A 207 -23.32 8.80 -24.28
C LEU A 207 -22.84 7.91 -25.44
N GLU A 208 -21.82 7.08 -25.24
CA GLU A 208 -21.26 6.15 -26.23
C GLU A 208 -21.84 4.73 -26.14
N ARG A 209 -22.55 4.38 -25.06
CA ARG A 209 -23.29 3.11 -24.94
C ARG A 209 -24.67 3.23 -25.61
N PRO A 210 -24.92 2.59 -26.79
CA PRO A 210 -26.12 2.83 -27.59
C PRO A 210 -27.43 2.45 -26.87
N ASP A 211 -27.34 1.48 -25.96
CA ASP A 211 -28.42 0.85 -25.20
C ASP A 211 -28.82 1.61 -23.93
N GLN A 212 -27.90 2.39 -23.33
CA GLN A 212 -28.14 3.14 -22.08
C GLN A 212 -28.29 4.65 -22.28
N ARG A 213 -28.09 5.13 -23.52
CA ARG A 213 -28.07 6.54 -23.90
C ARG A 213 -29.29 7.34 -23.42
N GLN A 214 -30.50 6.78 -23.53
CA GLN A 214 -31.73 7.51 -23.23
C GLN A 214 -31.94 7.73 -21.72
N VAL A 215 -31.57 6.75 -20.89
CA VAL A 215 -31.73 6.82 -19.42
C VAL A 215 -30.76 7.85 -18.83
N MET A 216 -29.49 7.77 -19.22
CA MET A 216 -28.46 8.70 -18.77
C MET A 216 -28.72 10.13 -19.27
N ARG A 217 -29.23 10.26 -20.50
CA ARG A 217 -29.68 11.55 -21.06
C ARG A 217 -30.81 12.18 -20.22
N ASN A 218 -31.78 11.38 -19.78
CA ASN A 218 -32.89 11.88 -18.96
C ASN A 218 -32.44 12.26 -17.54
N ILE A 219 -31.58 11.44 -16.91
CA ILE A 219 -31.00 11.74 -15.59
C ILE A 219 -30.20 13.05 -15.66
N PHE A 220 -29.35 13.19 -16.68
CA PHE A 220 -28.57 14.42 -16.91
C PHE A 220 -29.46 15.66 -17.07
N HIS A 221 -30.50 15.58 -17.90
CA HIS A 221 -31.42 16.69 -18.13
C HIS A 221 -32.12 17.14 -16.84
N GLN A 222 -32.53 16.19 -16.00
CA GLN A 222 -33.15 16.47 -14.70
C GLN A 222 -32.16 17.03 -13.70
N SER A 223 -30.99 16.41 -13.55
CA SER A 223 -29.94 16.84 -12.61
C SER A 223 -29.40 18.23 -12.96
N PHE A 224 -29.10 18.50 -14.24
CA PHE A 224 -28.62 19.82 -14.66
C PHE A 224 -29.67 20.90 -14.38
N ASN A 225 -30.93 20.68 -14.75
CA ASN A 225 -31.98 21.66 -14.51
C ASN A 225 -32.28 21.91 -13.03
N ALA A 226 -32.02 20.91 -12.18
CA ALA A 226 -32.17 21.03 -10.73
C ALA A 226 -31.02 21.81 -10.06
N TYR A 227 -29.79 21.66 -10.57
CA TYR A 227 -28.58 22.21 -9.93
C TYR A 227 -27.89 23.33 -10.73
N LYS A 228 -28.48 23.78 -11.84
CA LYS A 228 -27.96 24.90 -12.62
C LYS A 228 -27.82 26.15 -11.76
N THR A 229 -26.77 26.92 -12.02
CA THR A 229 -26.59 28.25 -11.44
C THR A 229 -27.52 29.27 -12.12
N ASP A 230 -27.74 30.43 -11.50
CA ASP A 230 -28.66 31.44 -12.02
C ASP A 230 -28.24 32.01 -13.38
N ILE A 231 -26.94 31.93 -13.70
CA ILE A 231 -26.34 32.32 -14.98
C ILE A 231 -26.52 31.26 -16.09
N GLU A 232 -26.87 30.03 -15.74
CA GLU A 232 -27.04 28.94 -16.70
C GLU A 232 -28.51 28.84 -17.18
N PRO A 233 -28.77 28.81 -18.50
CA PRO A 233 -30.12 28.69 -19.02
C PRO A 233 -30.71 27.30 -18.75
N ARG A 234 -32.03 27.23 -18.59
CA ARG A 234 -32.76 25.96 -18.43
C ARG A 234 -32.57 25.11 -19.69
N MET A 235 -32.17 23.87 -19.50
CA MET A 235 -31.94 22.90 -20.57
C MET A 235 -33.26 22.45 -21.18
N SER A 236 -33.27 22.32 -22.50
CA SER A 236 -34.40 21.88 -23.32
C SER A 236 -33.97 20.76 -24.26
N ASP A 237 -34.92 19.97 -24.77
CA ASP A 237 -34.61 18.84 -25.67
C ASP A 237 -33.89 19.24 -26.97
N LEU A 238 -34.02 20.51 -27.38
CA LEU A 238 -33.41 21.09 -28.58
C LEU A 238 -31.96 21.55 -28.35
N THR A 239 -31.60 21.94 -27.13
CA THR A 239 -30.25 22.41 -26.78
C THR A 239 -29.32 21.27 -26.33
N LEU A 240 -29.89 20.10 -26.06
CA LEU A 240 -29.19 18.91 -25.59
C LEU A 240 -28.09 18.37 -26.54
N PRO A 241 -28.28 18.33 -27.88
CA PRO A 241 -27.26 17.84 -28.80
C PRO A 241 -26.05 18.77 -28.95
N HIS A 242 -26.20 20.03 -28.56
CA HIS A 242 -25.20 21.09 -28.74
C HIS A 242 -24.44 21.42 -27.45
N LEU A 243 -24.71 20.69 -26.37
CA LEU A 243 -24.17 20.97 -25.05
C LEU A 243 -22.76 20.35 -24.93
N GLN A 244 -21.75 21.20 -24.76
CA GLN A 244 -20.48 20.74 -24.18
C GLN A 244 -20.75 20.47 -22.70
N CYS A 245 -20.67 19.20 -22.29
CA CYS A 245 -20.93 18.70 -20.95
C CYS A 245 -20.48 19.67 -19.85
N SER A 246 -21.38 20.06 -18.94
CA SER A 246 -21.00 20.90 -17.79
C SER A 246 -19.97 20.15 -16.93
N ARG A 247 -18.76 20.70 -16.88
CA ARG A 247 -17.59 20.12 -16.18
C ARG A 247 -17.87 19.84 -14.70
N ARG A 248 -18.86 20.50 -14.09
CA ARG A 248 -19.11 20.47 -12.63
C ARG A 248 -19.99 19.33 -12.15
N LEU A 249 -20.81 18.72 -13.02
CA LEU A 249 -21.80 17.71 -12.59
C LEU A 249 -21.31 16.26 -12.70
N PHE A 250 -20.21 16.02 -13.44
CA PHE A 250 -19.75 14.66 -13.77
C PHE A 250 -18.24 14.49 -13.66
N GLU A 251 -17.57 15.40 -12.95
CA GLU A 251 -16.14 15.30 -12.71
C GLU A 251 -15.84 14.02 -11.92
N ILE A 252 -14.95 13.19 -12.45
CA ILE A 252 -14.39 12.07 -11.74
C ILE A 252 -13.39 12.63 -10.74
N VAL A 253 -13.70 12.42 -9.47
CA VAL A 253 -12.92 12.88 -8.34
C VAL A 253 -12.33 11.67 -7.64
N LEU A 254 -11.06 11.80 -7.26
CA LEU A 254 -10.30 10.83 -6.49
C LEU A 254 -10.27 11.25 -5.02
N SER A 255 -10.72 10.36 -4.13
CA SER A 255 -10.55 10.53 -2.69
C SER A 255 -9.47 9.59 -2.16
N HIS A 256 -8.54 10.11 -1.37
CA HIS A 256 -7.49 9.34 -0.70
C HIS A 256 -7.08 10.00 0.63
N ARG A 257 -6.57 9.23 1.59
CA ARG A 257 -6.11 9.74 2.88
C ARG A 257 -4.96 10.72 2.73
N ARG A 258 -4.99 11.74 3.59
CA ARG A 258 -3.87 12.67 3.77
C ARG A 258 -2.68 12.00 4.46
N VAL A 259 -2.96 11.13 5.43
CA VAL A 259 -1.95 10.41 6.21
C VAL A 259 -2.11 8.92 5.93
N THR A 260 -1.10 8.29 5.36
CA THR A 260 -1.09 6.84 5.05
C THR A 260 -0.18 6.04 5.96
N SER A 261 0.68 6.71 6.74
CA SER A 261 1.58 6.05 7.68
C SER A 261 1.92 6.95 8.86
N ALA A 262 2.15 6.36 10.03
CA ALA A 262 2.47 7.05 11.27
C ALA A 262 3.45 6.23 12.13
N PHE A 263 4.16 6.93 13.01
CA PHE A 263 5.01 6.33 14.04
C PHE A 263 4.52 6.74 15.42
N ILE A 264 4.25 5.77 16.28
CA ILE A 264 3.83 5.98 17.66
C ILE A 264 5.07 5.79 18.53
N GLU A 265 5.68 6.89 18.94
CA GLU A 265 7.00 6.90 19.60
C GLU A 265 6.99 6.16 20.94
N GLY A 266 5.95 6.35 21.76
CA GLY A 266 5.86 5.76 23.10
C GLY A 266 5.94 4.23 23.11
N ASP A 267 5.40 3.58 22.08
CA ASP A 267 5.34 2.13 21.95
C ASP A 267 6.25 1.58 20.84
N ASN A 268 6.99 2.44 20.14
CA ASN A 268 7.83 2.12 18.97
C ASN A 268 7.06 1.34 17.88
N ILE A 269 5.82 1.75 17.63
CA ILE A 269 4.91 1.10 16.68
C ILE A 269 4.88 1.89 15.37
N VAL A 270 4.96 1.15 14.28
CA VAL A 270 4.76 1.69 12.93
C VAL A 270 3.37 1.33 12.45
N VAL A 271 2.58 2.33 12.07
CA VAL A 271 1.22 2.14 11.56
C VAL A 271 1.18 2.49 10.09
N THR A 272 0.60 1.63 9.25
CA THR A 272 0.30 1.92 7.84
C THR A 272 -1.18 1.73 7.56
N LEU A 273 -1.78 2.67 6.87
CA LEU A 273 -3.17 2.62 6.43
C LEU A 273 -3.20 2.17 4.97
N GLU A 274 -3.84 1.05 4.69
CA GLU A 274 -3.91 0.39 3.39
C GLU A 274 -5.35 0.19 2.96
N GLY A 275 -5.56 -0.04 1.66
CA GLY A 275 -6.86 -0.47 1.16
C GLY A 275 -7.88 0.62 0.92
N GLU A 276 -7.39 1.82 0.65
CA GLU A 276 -8.25 2.93 0.26
C GLU A 276 -8.70 2.78 -1.19
N ALA A 277 -10.01 2.80 -1.37
CA ALA A 277 -10.64 2.89 -2.67
C ALA A 277 -10.44 4.30 -3.20
N VAL A 278 -9.91 4.39 -4.41
CA VAL A 278 -10.22 5.53 -5.26
C VAL A 278 -11.69 5.47 -5.55
N ARG A 279 -12.45 6.17 -4.72
CA ARG A 279 -13.86 6.36 -4.97
C ARG A 279 -13.92 7.41 -6.06
N VAL A 280 -14.29 7.00 -7.26
CA VAL A 280 -14.88 7.90 -8.25
C VAL A 280 -16.22 8.34 -7.65
N LEU A 281 -16.19 9.40 -6.85
CA LEU A 281 -17.32 9.78 -5.97
C LEU A 281 -18.60 10.17 -6.71
N ASN A 282 -18.50 10.44 -8.02
CA ASN A 282 -19.58 11.02 -8.80
C ASN A 282 -20.14 10.09 -9.90
N PHE A 283 -19.62 8.86 -10.03
CA PHE A 283 -20.06 7.93 -11.06
C PHE A 283 -19.97 6.48 -10.55
N ASP A 284 -21.11 5.90 -10.19
CA ASP A 284 -21.22 4.45 -10.00
C ASP A 284 -21.34 3.78 -11.37
N THR A 285 -20.20 3.64 -12.06
CA THR A 285 -20.12 2.94 -13.35
C THR A 285 -20.27 1.42 -13.21
N GLY A 286 -20.36 0.89 -11.99
CA GLY A 286 -20.10 -0.52 -11.69
C GLY A 286 -18.62 -0.91 -11.77
N CYS A 287 -17.72 0.02 -12.11
CA CYS A 287 -16.28 -0.21 -12.27
C CYS A 287 -15.47 0.50 -11.16
N GLY A 288 -15.76 0.20 -9.90
CA GLY A 288 -14.97 0.71 -8.78
C GLY A 288 -13.52 0.23 -8.87
N VAL A 289 -12.56 1.13 -9.03
CA VAL A 289 -11.14 0.78 -9.11
C VAL A 289 -10.56 0.65 -7.70
N ASN A 290 -10.10 -0.55 -7.35
CA ASN A 290 -9.43 -0.78 -6.09
C ASN A 290 -7.92 -0.53 -6.21
N LEU A 291 -7.47 0.71 -5.98
CA LEU A 291 -6.03 1.01 -5.87
C LEU A 291 -5.39 0.44 -4.60
N GLY A 292 -6.17 -0.09 -3.67
CA GLY A 292 -5.65 -0.65 -2.44
C GLY A 292 -4.60 -1.74 -2.67
N LEU A 293 -4.72 -2.56 -3.72
CA LEU A 293 -3.70 -3.56 -4.05
C LEU A 293 -2.43 -2.94 -4.64
N ARG A 294 -2.54 -1.83 -5.38
CA ARG A 294 -1.38 -1.12 -5.96
C ARG A 294 -0.44 -0.58 -4.89
N GLY A 295 -0.98 -0.11 -3.77
CA GLY A 295 -0.17 0.40 -2.65
C GLY A 295 0.69 -0.67 -1.95
N LEU A 296 0.32 -1.95 -2.08
CA LEU A 296 0.97 -3.06 -1.39
C LEU A 296 2.29 -3.53 -2.04
N GLU A 297 2.57 -3.11 -3.27
CA GLU A 297 3.78 -3.49 -4.00
C GLU A 297 5.06 -3.06 -3.24
N SER A 298 5.01 -1.92 -2.54
CA SER A 298 6.11 -1.43 -1.69
C SER A 298 6.15 -2.04 -0.28
N SER A 299 5.10 -2.75 0.15
CA SER A 299 4.97 -3.20 1.54
C SER A 299 6.00 -4.27 1.93
N GLU A 300 6.45 -5.11 1.00
CA GLU A 300 7.49 -6.10 1.27
C GLU A 300 8.80 -5.42 1.71
N GLN A 301 9.25 -4.42 0.93
CA GLN A 301 10.45 -3.64 1.23
C GLN A 301 10.29 -2.80 2.49
N PHE A 302 9.10 -2.23 2.71
CA PHE A 302 8.79 -1.48 3.91
C PHE A 302 8.93 -2.35 5.17
N ILE A 303 8.30 -3.53 5.19
CA ILE A 303 8.38 -4.47 6.31
C ILE A 303 9.84 -4.89 6.54
N TYR A 304 10.59 -5.14 5.47
CA TYR A 304 12.02 -5.44 5.56
C TYR A 304 12.78 -4.31 6.27
N LYS A 305 12.64 -3.06 5.79
CA LYS A 305 13.33 -1.90 6.36
C LYS A 305 12.99 -1.69 7.83
N ILE A 306 11.71 -1.79 8.21
CA ILE A 306 11.26 -1.65 9.61
C ILE A 306 11.81 -2.79 10.48
N ALA A 307 11.87 -4.01 9.96
CA ALA A 307 12.45 -5.13 10.69
C ALA A 307 13.95 -4.94 10.96
N THR A 308 14.68 -4.40 9.98
CA THR A 308 16.13 -4.23 10.06
C THR A 308 16.59 -2.87 10.62
N ALA A 309 15.67 -1.95 10.88
CA ALA A 309 15.95 -0.60 11.37
C ALA A 309 16.74 -0.64 12.69
N VAL A 310 17.83 0.13 12.74
CA VAL A 310 18.74 0.24 13.88
C VAL A 310 18.29 1.37 14.81
N ASP A 311 17.83 2.47 14.22
CA ASP A 311 17.41 3.67 14.92
C ASP A 311 16.11 4.24 14.35
N GLN A 312 15.63 5.33 14.94
CA GLN A 312 14.43 6.02 14.49
C GLN A 312 14.61 6.65 13.09
N SER A 313 15.84 7.00 12.69
CA SER A 313 16.12 7.57 11.36
C SER A 313 15.81 6.54 10.27
N ASP A 314 16.22 5.28 10.45
CA ASP A 314 15.88 4.19 9.53
C ASP A 314 14.36 3.98 9.41
N VAL A 315 13.65 4.07 10.54
CA VAL A 315 12.17 3.97 10.57
C VAL A 315 11.54 5.11 9.79
N PHE A 316 12.00 6.34 9.99
CA PHE A 316 11.49 7.50 9.27
C PHE A 316 11.82 7.46 7.78
N GLU A 317 12.98 6.93 7.39
CA GLU A 317 13.31 6.72 5.98
C GLU A 317 12.35 5.71 5.33
N ALA A 318 12.07 4.60 6.00
CA ALA A 318 11.12 3.60 5.53
C ALA A 318 9.69 4.17 5.40
N LEU A 319 9.24 4.95 6.38
CA LEU A 319 7.96 5.66 6.36
C LEU A 319 7.89 6.68 5.22
N ALA A 320 8.94 7.48 5.04
CA ALA A 320 9.00 8.47 3.96
C ALA A 320 8.95 7.80 2.59
N ALA A 321 9.66 6.68 2.40
CA ALA A 321 9.61 5.89 1.17
C ALA A 321 8.20 5.33 0.91
N LYS A 322 7.53 4.81 1.96
CA LYS A 322 6.16 4.29 1.88
C LYS A 322 5.16 5.39 1.51
N ILE A 323 5.22 6.55 2.18
CA ILE A 323 4.37 7.71 1.88
C ILE A 323 4.61 8.21 0.45
N LYS A 324 5.87 8.27 0.01
CA LYS A 324 6.21 8.67 -1.37
C LYS A 324 5.60 7.72 -2.39
N HIS A 325 5.68 6.41 -2.17
CA HIS A 325 5.06 5.42 -3.05
C HIS A 325 3.53 5.56 -3.07
N SER A 326 2.87 5.73 -1.92
CA SER A 326 1.42 5.96 -1.87
C SER A 326 1.00 7.20 -2.69
N LYS A 327 1.77 8.29 -2.61
CA LYS A 327 1.54 9.49 -3.45
C LYS A 327 1.74 9.22 -4.93
N GLN A 328 2.75 8.44 -5.29
CA GLN A 328 3.01 8.06 -6.69
C GLN A 328 1.86 7.23 -7.28
N VAL A 329 1.29 6.29 -6.52
CA VAL A 329 0.13 5.50 -6.95
C VAL A 329 -1.08 6.39 -7.25
N VAL A 330 -1.32 7.40 -6.39
CA VAL A 330 -2.38 8.41 -6.58
C VAL A 330 -2.14 9.24 -7.85
N GLU A 331 -0.93 9.76 -8.04
CA GLU A 331 -0.59 10.56 -9.22
C GLU A 331 -0.60 9.75 -10.52
N GLU A 332 -0.10 8.52 -10.50
CA GLU A 332 -0.15 7.60 -11.65
C GLU A 332 -1.60 7.33 -12.07
N PHE A 333 -2.49 7.13 -11.08
CA PHE A 333 -3.90 6.93 -11.36
C PHE A 333 -4.58 8.17 -11.96
N LYS A 334 -4.27 9.37 -11.44
CA LYS A 334 -4.78 10.64 -12.00
C LYS A 334 -4.36 10.83 -13.45
N LEU A 335 -3.14 10.47 -13.80
CA LEU A 335 -2.58 10.67 -15.15
C LEU A 335 -3.05 9.62 -16.16
N HIS A 336 -3.08 8.34 -15.78
CA HIS A 336 -3.29 7.23 -16.72
C HIS A 336 -4.40 6.27 -16.28
N GLY A 337 -4.63 6.14 -14.97
CA GLY A 337 -5.48 5.11 -14.40
C GLY A 337 -6.95 5.20 -14.80
N LEU A 338 -7.48 6.40 -15.03
CA LEU A 338 -8.86 6.54 -15.50
C LEU A 338 -9.07 6.04 -16.92
N LEU A 339 -8.14 6.31 -17.84
CA LEU A 339 -8.23 5.79 -19.20
C LEU A 339 -8.22 4.26 -19.17
N THR A 340 -7.22 3.68 -18.51
CA THR A 340 -6.98 2.23 -18.50
C THR A 340 -7.95 1.43 -17.65
N SER A 341 -8.54 2.02 -16.60
CA SER A 341 -9.37 1.25 -15.65
C SER A 341 -10.88 1.55 -15.75
N VAL A 342 -11.26 2.64 -16.43
CA VAL A 342 -12.67 3.08 -16.53
C VAL A 342 -13.14 3.22 -17.97
N PHE A 343 -12.26 3.57 -18.92
CA PHE A 343 -12.62 3.86 -20.31
C PHE A 343 -12.15 2.81 -21.34
N GLU A 344 -11.18 1.96 -20.99
CA GLU A 344 -10.85 0.70 -21.69
C GLU A 344 -11.62 -0.47 -21.06
#